data_AF-A0A946BJX1-F1
#
_entry.id   AF-A0A946BJX1-F1
#
_cell.length_a   1.000
_cell.length_b   1.000
_cell.length_c   1.000
_cell.angle_alpha   90.00
_cell.angle_beta   90.00
_cell.angle_gamma   90.00
#
_symmetry.space_group_name_H-M   'P 1'
#
loop_
_entity.id
_entity.type
_entity.pdbx_description
1 polymer ?
#
loop_
_entity_poly.entity_id
_entity_poly.type
_entity_poly.pdbx_seq_one_letter_code
_entity_poly.pdbx_strand_id
1 'polypeptide(L)'
;MPLDPRKLSSFILILLAIGSYASLQIGHVKIDLFAALISLLYGEATPDAIILWDLRMPRTLMCLIVGFGLGIAGAGLQGFLRNPLAEPSVVGISSAAALGAVLSIGLGFS
;
A
#
# COMPACT_ATOMS: atom_id res chain seq x y z
N MET A 1 27.79 1.70 14.66
CA MET A 1 27.78 3.09 14.14
C MET A 1 26.33 3.56 14.10
N PRO A 2 25.94 4.62 14.83
CA PRO A 2 24.60 5.19 14.68
C PRO A 2 24.45 5.67 13.24
N LEU A 3 23.43 5.17 12.54
CA LEU A 3 23.08 5.63 11.20
C LEU A 3 22.53 7.05 11.31
N ASP A 4 23.03 7.97 10.48
CA ASP A 4 22.49 9.32 10.45
C ASP A 4 20.99 9.27 10.07
N PRO A 5 20.08 9.90 10.84
CA PRO A 5 18.64 9.80 10.62
C PRO A 5 18.22 10.30 9.24
N ARG A 6 18.95 11.28 8.68
CA ARG A 6 18.72 11.77 7.31
C ARG A 6 19.07 10.72 6.26
N LYS A 7 20.18 9.98 6.43
CA LYS A 7 20.59 8.93 5.49
C LYS A 7 19.62 7.75 5.52
N LEU A 8 19.14 7.38 6.71
CA LEU A 8 18.14 6.32 6.87
C LEU A 8 16.81 6.68 6.19
N SER A 9 16.31 7.90 6.40
CA SER A 9 15.08 8.37 5.75
C SER A 9 15.20 8.36 4.23
N SER A 10 16.28 8.91 3.69
CA SER A 10 16.54 8.88 2.25
C SER A 10 16.62 7.45 1.72
N PHE A 11 17.27 6.54 2.45
CA PHE A 11 17.36 5.13 2.07
C PHE A 11 15.99 4.44 2.00
N ILE A 12 15.12 4.68 3.00
CA ILE A 12 13.76 4.13 3.02
C ILE A 12 12.93 4.71 1.87
N LEU A 13 13.03 6.01 1.59
CA LEU A 13 12.32 6.64 0.47
C LEU A 13 12.76 6.07 -0.89
N ILE A 14 14.05 5.80 -1.06
CA ILE A 14 14.58 5.15 -2.26
C ILE A 14 14.00 3.73 -2.41
N LEU A 15 14.00 2.94 -1.32
CA LEU A 15 13.40 1.60 -1.33
C LEU A 15 11.91 1.65 -1.63
N LEU A 16 11.18 2.62 -1.08
CA LEU A 16 9.76 2.82 -1.34
C LEU A 16 9.49 3.15 -2.82
N ALA A 17 10.31 4.03 -3.41
CA ALA A 17 10.19 4.38 -4.83
C ALA A 17 10.46 3.18 -5.74
N ILE A 18 11.52 2.41 -5.46
CA ILE A 18 11.85 1.18 -6.19
C ILE A 18 10.71 0.16 -6.07
N GLY A 19 10.20 -0.08 -4.85
CA GLY A 19 9.09 -1.01 -4.61
C GLY A 19 7.81 -0.59 -5.32
N SER A 20 7.50 0.70 -5.34
CA SER A 20 6.34 1.25 -6.06
C SER A 20 6.47 1.04 -7.57
N TYR A 21 7.65 1.33 -8.14
CA TYR A 21 7.92 1.08 -9.55
C TYR A 21 7.83 -0.41 -9.91
N ALA A 22 8.42 -1.27 -9.09
CA ALA A 22 8.32 -2.73 -9.25
C ALA A 22 6.86 -3.20 -9.18
N SER A 23 6.06 -2.65 -8.27
CA SER A 23 4.63 -2.98 -8.14
C SER A 23 3.82 -2.62 -9.40
N LEU A 24 4.21 -1.58 -10.13
CA LEU A 24 3.53 -1.19 -11.38
C LEU A 24 3.98 -2.05 -12.56
N GLN A 25 5.21 -2.55 -12.56
CA GLN A 25 5.77 -3.42 -13.59
C GLN A 25 5.31 -4.89 -13.45
N ILE A 26 5.26 -5.39 -12.22
CA ILE A 26 4.96 -6.80 -11.93
C ILE A 26 3.45 -7.05 -11.99
N GLY A 27 3.04 -7.93 -12.91
CA GLY A 27 1.67 -8.41 -13.00
C GLY A 27 1.54 -9.58 -13.98
N HIS A 28 0.36 -10.18 -14.05
CA HIS A 28 0.08 -11.35 -14.88
C HIS A 28 0.23 -11.07 -16.39
N VAL A 29 0.02 -9.83 -16.81
CA VAL A 29 0.20 -9.36 -18.20
C VAL A 29 1.48 -8.54 -18.26
N LYS A 30 2.36 -8.81 -19.23
CA LYS A 30 3.50 -7.92 -19.48
C LYS A 30 2.98 -6.64 -20.13
N ILE A 31 3.22 -5.50 -19.49
CA ILE A 31 2.78 -4.20 -19.97
C ILE A 31 4.03 -3.35 -20.19
N ASP A 32 4.09 -2.65 -21.31
CA ASP A 32 5.06 -1.57 -21.48
C ASP A 32 4.55 -0.32 -20.76
N LEU A 33 5.18 -0.01 -19.63
CA LEU A 33 4.77 1.08 -18.75
C LEU A 33 4.81 2.44 -19.49
N PHE A 34 5.75 2.63 -20.41
CA PHE A 34 5.89 3.87 -21.14
C PHE A 34 4.78 4.04 -22.19
N ALA A 35 4.47 2.97 -22.93
CA ALA A 35 3.37 2.95 -23.88
C ALA A 35 2.01 3.13 -23.19
N ALA A 36 1.81 2.49 -22.03
CA ALA A 36 0.60 2.62 -21.23
C ALA A 36 0.41 4.06 -20.70
N LEU A 37 1.48 4.71 -20.24
CA LEU A 37 1.44 6.09 -19.75
C LEU A 37 1.14 7.10 -20.88
N ILE A 38 1.76 6.89 -22.05
CA ILE A 38 1.48 7.69 -23.24
C ILE A 38 0.02 7.52 -23.67
N SER A 39 -0.45 6.27 -23.77
CA SER A 39 -1.84 5.98 -24.16
C SER A 39 -2.83 6.65 -23.20
N LEU A 40 -2.54 6.60 -21.88
CA LEU A 40 -3.34 7.28 -20.87
C LEU A 40 -3.35 8.82 -21.06
N LEU A 41 -2.21 9.41 -21.40
CA LEU A 41 -2.08 10.86 -21.62
C LEU A 41 -2.85 11.33 -22.86
N TYR A 42 -2.86 10.51 -23.93
CA TYR A 42 -3.63 10.79 -25.15
C TYR A 42 -5.11 10.38 -25.05
N GLY A 43 -5.53 9.80 -23.91
CA GLY A 43 -6.91 9.36 -23.69
C GLY A 43 -7.28 8.11 -24.49
N GLU A 44 -6.30 7.34 -24.96
CA GLU A 44 -6.55 6.09 -25.68
C GLU A 44 -6.80 4.95 -24.69
N ALA A 45 -7.97 4.32 -24.81
CA ALA A 45 -8.39 3.20 -24.00
C ALA A 45 -7.77 1.87 -24.47
N THR A 46 -6.44 1.80 -24.49
CA THR A 46 -5.74 0.54 -24.76
C THR A 46 -5.87 -0.41 -23.56
N PRO A 47 -5.89 -1.74 -23.77
CA PRO A 47 -5.95 -2.70 -22.66
C PRO A 47 -4.85 -2.47 -21.61
N ASP A 48 -3.66 -2.08 -22.06
CA ASP A 48 -2.50 -1.78 -21.23
C ASP A 48 -2.72 -0.55 -20.34
N ALA A 49 -3.31 0.52 -20.90
CA ALA A 49 -3.66 1.73 -20.14
C ALA A 49 -4.73 1.45 -19.09
N ILE A 50 -5.75 0.66 -19.44
CA ILE A 50 -6.83 0.25 -18.52
C ILE A 50 -6.25 -0.58 -17.36
N ILE A 51 -5.41 -1.58 -17.64
CA ILE A 51 -4.81 -2.41 -16.59
C ILE A 51 -3.89 -1.56 -15.68
N LEU A 52 -3.12 -0.64 -16.25
CA LEU A 52 -2.28 0.26 -15.46
C LEU A 52 -3.14 1.13 -14.53
N TRP A 53 -4.15 1.80 -15.07
CA TRP A 53 -4.93 2.81 -14.35
C TRP A 53 -5.97 2.21 -13.40
N ASP A 54 -6.70 1.17 -13.81
CA ASP A 54 -7.83 0.63 -13.04
C ASP A 54 -7.43 -0.51 -12.09
N LEU A 55 -6.30 -1.19 -12.34
CA LEU A 55 -5.87 -2.32 -11.51
C LEU A 55 -4.57 -2.05 -10.76
N ARG A 56 -3.49 -1.62 -11.44
CA ARG A 56 -2.16 -1.55 -10.83
C ARG A 56 -1.98 -0.30 -9.97
N MET A 57 -2.29 0.87 -10.52
CA MET A 57 -2.21 2.15 -9.81
C MET A 57 -3.00 2.16 -8.50
N PRO A 58 -4.30 1.79 -8.47
CA PRO A 58 -5.07 1.77 -7.23
C PRO A 58 -4.53 0.76 -6.24
N ARG A 59 -4.07 -0.43 -6.69
CA ARG A 59 -3.44 -1.42 -5.81
C ARG A 59 -2.16 -0.87 -5.16
N THR A 60 -1.26 -0.28 -5.93
CA THR A 60 -0.01 0.29 -5.40
C THR A 60 -0.31 1.41 -4.41
N LEU A 61 -1.27 2.28 -4.73
CA LEU A 61 -1.71 3.35 -3.83
C LEU A 61 -2.28 2.79 -2.51
N MET A 62 -3.12 1.75 -2.58
CA MET A 62 -3.66 1.08 -1.40
C MET A 62 -2.54 0.48 -0.54
N CYS A 63 -1.54 -0.16 -1.14
CA CYS A 63 -0.39 -0.68 -0.41
C CYS A 63 0.38 0.43 0.32
N LEU A 64 0.59 1.59 -0.32
CA LEU A 64 1.26 2.74 0.29
C LEU A 64 0.47 3.30 1.47
N ILE A 65 -0.83 3.53 1.29
CA ILE A 65 -1.71 4.10 2.33
C ILE A 65 -1.83 3.14 3.51
N VAL A 66 -2.09 1.85 3.27
CA VAL A 66 -2.23 0.84 4.33
C VAL A 66 -0.90 0.67 5.07
N GLY A 67 0.22 0.56 4.37
CA GLY A 67 1.54 0.44 5.00
C GLY A 67 1.90 1.65 5.87
N PHE A 68 1.62 2.86 5.38
CA PHE A 68 1.80 4.10 6.15
C PHE A 68 0.92 4.13 7.41
N GLY A 69 -0.36 3.81 7.27
CA GLY A 69 -1.30 3.76 8.39
C GLY A 69 -0.89 2.75 9.46
N LEU A 70 -0.49 1.53 9.06
CA LEU A 70 0.00 0.51 9.98
C LEU A 70 1.29 0.93 10.68
N GLY A 71 2.22 1.58 9.96
CA GLY A 71 3.46 2.10 10.54
C GLY A 71 3.22 3.16 11.61
N ILE A 72 2.32 4.12 11.34
CA ILE A 72 1.95 5.16 12.31
C ILE A 72 1.22 4.56 13.51
N ALA A 73 0.24 3.68 13.29
CA ALA A 73 -0.51 3.06 14.37
C ALA A 73 0.42 2.24 15.29
N GLY A 74 1.35 1.48 14.71
CA GLY A 74 2.36 0.73 15.46
C GLY A 74 3.27 1.62 16.29
N ALA A 75 3.90 2.62 15.65
CA ALA A 75 4.78 3.56 16.35
C ALA A 75 4.05 4.35 17.45
N GLY A 76 2.81 4.78 17.19
CA GLY A 76 1.97 5.49 18.15
C GLY A 76 1.63 4.63 19.37
N LEU A 77 1.21 3.37 19.15
CA LEU A 77 0.87 2.47 20.25
C LEU A 77 2.11 2.09 21.07
N GLN A 78 3.23 1.80 20.40
CA GLN A 78 4.51 1.51 21.08
C GLN A 78 4.95 2.68 21.97
N GLY A 79 4.77 3.92 21.49
CA GLY A 79 5.03 5.13 22.28
C GLY A 79 4.07 5.31 23.46
N PHE A 80 2.78 5.07 23.25
CA PHE A 80 1.75 5.20 24.30
C PHE A 80 1.94 4.18 25.44
N LEU A 81 2.12 2.91 25.08
CA LEU A 81 2.31 1.83 26.06
C LEU A 81 3.74 1.76 26.60
N ARG A 82 4.68 2.52 26.01
CA ARG A 82 6.13 2.45 26.30
C ARG A 82 6.65 1.02 26.24
N ASN A 83 6.08 0.22 25.34
CA ASN A 83 6.40 -1.19 25.15
C ASN A 83 6.73 -1.41 23.68
N PRO A 84 8.00 -1.68 23.32
CA PRO A 84 8.41 -1.87 21.93
C PRO A 84 7.81 -3.14 21.30
N LEU A 85 7.22 -4.05 22.09
CA LEU A 85 6.53 -5.25 21.61
C LEU A 85 5.03 -5.04 21.39
N ALA A 86 4.50 -3.85 21.70
CA ALA A 86 3.10 -3.57 21.46
C ALA A 86 2.80 -3.47 19.96
N GLU A 87 1.71 -4.12 19.54
CA GLU A 87 1.18 -4.03 18.17
C GLU A 87 -0.30 -3.63 18.18
N PRO A 88 -0.79 -2.88 17.16
CA PRO A 88 -2.15 -2.33 17.11
C PRO A 88 -3.28 -3.36 17.24
N SER A 89 -3.02 -4.61 16.85
CA SER A 89 -3.94 -5.75 16.95
C SER A 89 -4.40 -6.04 18.39
N VAL A 90 -3.59 -5.72 19.41
CA VAL A 90 -3.89 -5.99 20.83
C VAL A 90 -5.13 -5.23 21.32
N VAL A 91 -5.46 -4.10 20.69
CA VAL A 91 -6.63 -3.27 21.04
C VAL A 91 -7.95 -3.87 20.53
N GLY A 92 -7.91 -4.94 19.73
CA GLY A 92 -9.10 -5.64 19.23
C GLY A 92 -9.71 -5.06 17.94
N ILE A 93 -9.07 -4.05 17.35
CA ILE A 93 -9.52 -3.39 16.11
C ILE A 93 -9.60 -4.40 14.95
N SER A 94 -8.61 -5.29 14.82
CA SER A 94 -8.59 -6.32 13.78
C SER A 94 -9.75 -7.32 13.92
N SER A 95 -10.09 -7.73 15.14
CA SER A 95 -11.20 -8.65 15.40
C SER A 95 -12.56 -7.99 15.09
N ALA A 96 -12.72 -6.71 15.44
CA ALA A 96 -13.92 -5.95 15.10
C ALA A 96 -14.08 -5.76 13.58
N ALA A 97 -12.99 -5.45 12.88
CA ALA A 97 -13.01 -5.35 11.41
C ALA A 97 -13.35 -6.68 10.74
N ALA A 98 -12.80 -7.80 11.23
CA ALA A 98 -13.12 -9.13 10.72
C ALA A 98 -14.59 -9.49 10.95
N LEU A 99 -15.13 -9.24 12.14
CA LEU A 99 -16.55 -9.44 12.43
C LEU A 99 -17.44 -8.60 11.51
N GLY A 100 -17.11 -7.32 11.33
CA GLY A 100 -17.82 -6.42 10.43
C GLY A 100 -17.81 -6.91 8.98
N ALA A 101 -16.66 -7.39 8.49
CA ALA A 101 -16.54 -7.96 7.15
C ALA A 101 -17.42 -9.20 6.98
N VAL A 102 -17.40 -10.13 7.95
CA VAL A 102 -18.24 -11.34 7.94
C VAL A 102 -19.72 -11.00 7.97
N LEU A 103 -20.13 -10.04 8.79
CA LEU A 103 -21.53 -9.58 8.84
C LEU A 103 -21.97 -8.91 7.54
N SER A 104 -21.11 -8.07 6.94
CA SER A 104 -21.39 -7.43 5.66
C SER A 104 -21.61 -8.46 4.55
N ILE A 105 -20.71 -9.43 4.44
CA ILE A 105 -20.80 -10.51 3.44
C ILE A 105 -22.00 -11.41 3.73
N GLY A 106 -22.21 -11.81 4.99
CA GLY A 106 -23.28 -12.72 5.38
C GLY A 106 -24.68 -12.14 5.24
N LEU A 107 -24.84 -10.82 5.39
CA LEU A 107 -26.11 -10.12 5.23
C LEU A 107 -26.33 -9.58 3.80
N GLY A 108 -25.35 -9.71 2.90
CA GLY A 108 -25.47 -9.30 1.50
C GLY A 108 -25.28 -7.80 1.24
N PHE A 109 -24.50 -7.11 2.07
CA PHE A 109 -24.16 -5.69 1.85
C PHE A 109 -22.96 -5.49 0.90
N SER A 110 -22.32 -6.58 0.44
CA SER A 110 -21.15 -6.58 -0.46
C SER A 110 -21.45 -7.17 -1.83
#